data_AF-A0A8J7Z4F1-F1
#
_entry.id   AF-A0A8J7Z4F1-F1
#
_cell.length_a   1.000
_cell.length_b   1.000
_cell.length_c   1.000
_cell.angle_alpha   90.00
_cell.angle_beta   90.00
_cell.angle_gamma   90.00
#
_symmetry.space_group_name_H-M   'P 1'
#
loop_
_entity.id
_entity.type
_entity.pdbx_description
1 polymer ?
#
loop_
_entity_poly.entity_id
_entity_poly.type
_entity_poly.pdbx_seq_one_letter_code
_entity_poly.pdbx_strand_id
1 'polypeptide(L)'
;MRYPFILPLVAVAIVGSTLPGSTQPASTQKPVIAPLNKSRSYIGLKYRDVPQGVDYIGGWVIDLQKNGDFKHAVTHVRDHNGEMLWLDRFINHDRATGKANFQVVDVLKLPLISKAQVFSAHGFCMKNGNRDPDLIAIAKATDTQYRTTIYRAWKANRAKETFEEISTKGITCENPAWGV
;
A
#
# COMPACT_ATOMS: atom_id res chain seq x y z
N MET A 1 71.96 -49.79 -16.21
CA MET A 1 71.86 -50.41 -17.55
C MET A 1 70.58 -49.94 -18.21
N ARG A 2 70.66 -49.56 -19.49
CA ARG A 2 69.57 -49.02 -20.32
C ARG A 2 68.71 -50.14 -20.93
N TYR A 3 67.52 -49.71 -21.37
CA TYR A 3 66.66 -50.20 -22.47
C TYR A 3 65.35 -50.95 -22.06
N PRO A 4 64.27 -50.92 -22.88
CA PRO A 4 63.40 -49.74 -23.13
C PRO A 4 61.91 -50.13 -23.39
N PHE A 5 61.09 -49.14 -23.83
CA PHE A 5 59.90 -49.25 -24.71
C PHE A 5 58.74 -50.19 -24.24
N ILE A 6 57.45 -49.83 -24.26
CA ILE A 6 56.56 -49.60 -25.40
C ILE A 6 55.23 -49.07 -24.81
N LEU A 7 54.65 -48.03 -25.43
CA LEU A 7 53.25 -47.62 -25.23
C LEU A 7 52.31 -48.49 -26.06
N PRO A 8 51.10 -48.79 -25.59
CA PRO A 8 49.96 -48.92 -26.48
C PRO A 8 48.94 -47.79 -26.25
N LEU A 9 48.56 -47.19 -27.39
CA LEU A 9 47.34 -46.42 -27.58
C LEU A 9 46.12 -47.18 -27.05
N VAL A 10 45.26 -46.51 -26.28
CA VAL A 10 43.86 -46.89 -26.12
C VAL A 10 43.02 -45.81 -26.79
N ALA A 11 42.40 -46.17 -27.90
CA ALA A 11 41.35 -45.39 -28.53
C ALA A 11 40.06 -45.58 -27.74
N VAL A 12 39.56 -44.50 -27.12
CA VAL A 12 38.23 -44.49 -26.49
C VAL A 12 37.25 -43.92 -27.51
N ALA A 13 36.35 -44.77 -28.00
CA ALA A 13 35.18 -44.36 -28.76
C ALA A 13 34.15 -43.76 -27.78
N ILE A 14 33.96 -42.44 -27.82
CA ILE A 14 32.88 -41.77 -27.09
C ILE A 14 31.65 -41.81 -28.00
N VAL A 15 30.72 -42.71 -27.67
CA VAL A 15 29.39 -42.77 -28.28
C VAL A 15 28.59 -41.55 -27.82
N GLY A 16 28.15 -40.76 -28.78
CA GLY A 16 27.29 -39.60 -28.55
C GLY A 16 25.92 -39.99 -28.01
N SER A 17 25.43 -39.21 -27.06
CA SER A 17 24.01 -39.12 -26.73
C SER A 17 23.60 -37.66 -26.86
N THR A 18 23.02 -37.32 -28.02
CA THR A 18 22.36 -36.04 -28.25
C THR A 18 21.05 -36.05 -27.46
N LEU A 19 20.97 -35.20 -26.43
CA LEU A 19 19.71 -34.88 -25.78
C LEU A 19 18.83 -34.09 -26.76
N PRO A 20 17.57 -34.49 -27.00
CA PRO A 20 16.65 -33.65 -27.75
C PRO A 20 16.30 -32.43 -26.90
N GLY A 21 16.75 -31.25 -27.35
CA GLY A 21 16.33 -29.96 -26.82
C GLY A 21 14.83 -29.78 -27.05
N SER A 22 14.07 -29.77 -25.95
CA SER A 22 12.67 -29.38 -25.97
C SER A 22 12.57 -27.86 -26.13
N THR A 23 12.34 -27.41 -27.36
CA THR A 23 11.88 -26.04 -27.64
C THR A 23 10.46 -25.89 -27.13
N GLN A 24 10.31 -25.30 -25.93
CA GLN A 24 9.03 -24.76 -25.52
C GLN A 24 8.68 -23.56 -26.42
N PRO A 25 7.50 -23.52 -27.04
CA PRO A 25 7.05 -22.33 -27.75
C PRO A 25 6.85 -21.19 -26.74
N ALA A 26 7.44 -20.04 -27.05
CA ALA A 26 7.23 -18.80 -26.33
C ALA A 26 5.73 -18.49 -26.29
N SER A 27 5.14 -18.59 -25.11
CA SER A 27 3.75 -18.21 -24.88
C SER A 27 3.64 -16.69 -25.03
N THR A 28 3.04 -16.26 -26.13
CA THR A 28 2.55 -14.89 -26.33
C THR A 28 1.39 -14.64 -25.38
N GLN A 29 1.67 -14.42 -24.10
CA GLN A 29 0.67 -13.90 -23.18
C GLN A 29 0.41 -12.43 -23.53
N LYS A 30 -0.69 -12.23 -24.25
CA LYS A 30 -1.37 -10.94 -24.42
C LYS A 30 -1.48 -10.28 -23.03
N PRO A 31 -1.09 -9.00 -22.85
CA PRO A 31 -1.19 -8.35 -21.56
C PRO A 31 -2.66 -8.36 -21.13
N VAL A 32 -2.94 -9.07 -20.03
CA VAL A 32 -4.23 -9.02 -19.36
C VAL A 32 -4.30 -7.63 -18.75
N ILE A 33 -4.93 -6.70 -19.45
CA ILE A 33 -5.30 -5.40 -18.90
C ILE A 33 -6.29 -5.72 -17.77
N ALA A 34 -5.81 -5.70 -16.53
CA ALA A 34 -6.65 -5.82 -15.35
C ALA A 34 -7.76 -4.76 -15.45
N PRO A 35 -9.03 -5.10 -15.16
CA PRO A 35 -10.11 -4.14 -15.24
C PRO A 35 -9.78 -2.94 -14.36
N LEU A 36 -9.89 -1.74 -14.93
CA LEU A 36 -9.65 -0.46 -14.27
C LEU A 36 -10.45 -0.45 -12.96
N ASN A 37 -9.77 -0.53 -11.82
CA ASN A 37 -10.43 -0.57 -10.52
C ASN A 37 -11.25 0.72 -10.35
N LYS A 38 -12.59 0.62 -10.38
CA LYS A 38 -13.51 1.77 -10.33
C LYS A 38 -13.23 2.71 -9.17
N SER A 39 -12.60 2.27 -8.07
CA SER A 39 -12.20 3.16 -6.97
C SER A 39 -11.27 4.30 -7.41
N ARG A 40 -10.52 4.13 -8.51
CA ARG A 40 -9.68 5.19 -9.08
C ARG A 40 -10.48 6.29 -9.79
N SER A 41 -11.80 6.14 -9.97
CA SER A 41 -12.62 7.15 -10.65
C SER A 41 -12.69 8.48 -9.90
N TYR A 42 -12.40 8.49 -8.60
CA TYR A 42 -12.37 9.72 -7.80
C TYR A 42 -11.05 10.49 -7.96
N ILE A 43 -9.98 9.90 -8.51
CA ILE A 43 -8.71 10.61 -8.70
C ILE A 43 -8.92 11.80 -9.64
N GLY A 44 -8.51 12.98 -9.19
CA GLY A 44 -8.70 14.26 -9.87
C GLY A 44 -9.98 15.01 -9.47
N LEU A 45 -10.89 14.38 -8.73
CA LEU A 45 -12.10 15.02 -8.20
C LEU A 45 -11.70 16.20 -7.32
N LYS A 46 -12.23 17.38 -7.63
CA LYS A 46 -12.17 18.57 -6.78
C LYS A 46 -13.48 18.69 -6.01
N TYR A 47 -13.40 18.87 -4.71
CA TYR A 47 -14.58 18.90 -3.86
C TYR A 47 -14.39 19.80 -2.64
N ARG A 48 -15.52 20.27 -2.12
CA ARG A 48 -15.62 20.97 -0.83
C ARG A 48 -16.43 20.12 0.13
N ASP A 49 -17.59 19.71 -0.34
CA ASP A 49 -18.48 18.73 0.28
C ASP A 49 -18.38 17.45 -0.57
N VAL A 50 -18.43 16.27 0.06
CA VAL A 50 -18.35 14.99 -0.67
C VAL A 50 -19.49 14.88 -1.69
N PRO A 51 -19.26 14.30 -2.89
CA PRO A 51 -20.27 14.22 -3.93
C PRO A 51 -21.43 13.32 -3.53
N GLN A 52 -22.58 13.49 -4.19
CA GLN A 52 -23.75 12.64 -3.96
C GLN A 52 -23.42 11.15 -4.17
N GLY A 53 -23.92 10.30 -3.28
CA GLY A 53 -23.66 8.86 -3.31
C GLY A 53 -22.36 8.44 -2.62
N VAL A 54 -21.64 9.39 -2.02
CA VAL A 54 -20.48 9.17 -1.15
C VAL A 54 -20.79 9.68 0.25
N ASP A 55 -20.71 8.80 1.23
CA ASP A 55 -20.85 9.12 2.65
C ASP A 55 -19.49 9.49 3.25
N TYR A 56 -19.43 10.62 3.94
CA TYR A 56 -18.26 11.00 4.74
C TYR A 56 -18.27 10.25 6.08
N ILE A 57 -17.17 9.55 6.39
CA ILE A 57 -16.98 8.85 7.67
C ILE A 57 -16.12 9.68 8.62
N GLY A 58 -15.03 10.26 8.10
CA GLY A 58 -14.07 11.02 8.91
C GLY A 58 -12.89 11.50 8.07
N GLY A 59 -11.93 12.18 8.69
CA GLY A 59 -10.72 12.60 8.02
C GLY A 59 -9.71 13.25 8.96
N TRP A 60 -8.46 13.31 8.51
CA TRP A 60 -7.36 13.90 9.27
C TRP A 60 -6.33 14.54 8.36
N VAL A 61 -5.61 15.53 8.88
CA VAL A 61 -4.46 16.15 8.20
C VAL A 61 -3.21 15.34 8.47
N ILE A 62 -2.35 15.17 7.46
CA ILE A 62 -1.10 14.36 7.57
C ILE A 62 0.17 15.20 7.46
N ASP A 63 0.04 16.53 7.42
CA ASP A 63 1.17 17.46 7.35
C ASP A 63 0.89 18.81 8.03
N LEU A 64 0.19 18.76 9.17
CA LEU A 64 -0.10 19.96 9.97
C LEU A 64 1.19 20.63 10.47
N GLN A 65 1.39 21.86 10.04
CA GLN A 65 2.48 22.72 10.46
C GLN A 65 2.12 23.48 11.74
N LYS A 66 3.13 24.03 12.42
CA LYS A 66 2.94 24.78 13.69
C LYS A 66 2.05 26.01 13.54
N ASN A 67 2.03 26.62 12.37
CA ASN A 67 1.19 27.77 12.05
C ASN A 67 -0.25 27.39 11.67
N GLY A 68 -0.60 26.11 11.70
CA GLY A 68 -1.92 25.59 11.33
C GLY A 68 -2.06 25.24 9.85
N ASP A 69 -1.05 25.50 9.01
CA ASP A 69 -1.11 25.17 7.59
C ASP A 69 -0.94 23.67 7.36
N PHE A 70 -1.56 23.16 6.30
CA PHE A 70 -1.40 21.79 5.82
C PHE A 70 -1.51 21.79 4.29
N LYS A 71 -0.96 20.77 3.63
CA LYS A 71 -1.08 20.56 2.18
C LYS A 71 -1.81 19.28 1.85
N HIS A 72 -1.87 18.33 2.78
CA HIS A 72 -2.48 17.03 2.56
C HIS A 72 -3.37 16.60 3.72
N ALA A 73 -4.47 15.96 3.34
CA ALA A 73 -5.37 15.30 4.25
C ALA A 73 -5.66 13.89 3.76
N VAL A 74 -6.22 13.08 4.64
CA VAL A 74 -6.84 11.81 4.29
C VAL A 74 -8.30 11.89 4.67
N THR A 75 -9.18 11.63 3.71
CA THR A 75 -10.63 11.57 3.92
C THR A 75 -11.09 10.12 3.85
N HIS A 76 -11.74 9.65 4.90
CA HIS A 76 -12.36 8.32 4.97
C HIS A 76 -13.81 8.44 4.53
N VAL A 77 -14.16 7.73 3.47
CA VAL A 77 -15.49 7.75 2.86
C VAL A 77 -15.98 6.36 2.54
N ARG A 78 -17.28 6.27 2.23
CA ARG A 78 -17.92 5.04 1.75
C ARG A 78 -18.80 5.36 0.56
N ASP A 79 -18.77 4.50 -0.45
CA ASP A 79 -19.76 4.50 -1.52
C ASP A 79 -20.43 3.11 -1.61
N HIS A 80 -21.24 2.89 -2.66
CA HIS A 80 -21.89 1.61 -2.91
C HIS A 80 -20.91 0.43 -3.12
N ASN A 81 -19.63 0.68 -3.38
CA ASN A 81 -18.59 -0.33 -3.58
C ASN A 81 -17.78 -0.62 -2.31
N GLY A 82 -18.04 0.09 -1.22
CA GLY A 82 -17.40 -0.11 0.09
C GLY A 82 -16.63 1.11 0.59
N GLU A 83 -15.86 0.91 1.65
CA GLU A 83 -15.05 1.97 2.26
C GLU A 83 -13.73 2.19 1.53
N MET A 84 -13.29 3.45 1.55
CA MET A 84 -12.01 3.84 0.97
C MET A 84 -11.45 5.07 1.68
N LEU A 85 -10.16 5.27 1.49
CA LEU A 85 -9.47 6.50 1.86
C LEU A 85 -9.13 7.28 0.60
N TRP A 86 -9.37 8.58 0.63
CA TRP A 86 -8.87 9.52 -0.35
C TRP A 86 -7.65 10.19 0.23
N LEU A 87 -6.55 10.20 -0.53
CA LEU A 87 -5.44 11.10 -0.27
C LEU A 87 -5.80 12.40 -0.96
N ASP A 88 -5.86 13.47 -0.18
CA ASP A 88 -6.31 14.77 -0.65
C ASP A 88 -5.17 15.76 -0.67
N ARG A 89 -5.08 16.54 -1.74
CA ARG A 89 -4.30 17.77 -1.82
C ARG A 89 -5.21 18.95 -1.49
N PHE A 90 -4.79 19.77 -0.54
CA PHE A 90 -5.44 21.05 -0.24
C PHE A 90 -5.27 22.03 -1.41
N ILE A 91 -6.36 22.70 -1.81
CA ILE A 91 -6.34 23.70 -2.88
C ILE A 91 -6.36 25.10 -2.29
N ASN A 92 -7.42 25.43 -1.55
CA ASN A 92 -7.65 26.73 -0.93
C ASN A 92 -8.81 26.65 0.07
N HIS A 93 -9.06 27.74 0.78
CA HIS A 93 -10.32 27.94 1.47
C HIS A 93 -11.30 28.67 0.55
N ASP A 94 -12.55 28.24 0.56
CA ASP A 94 -13.66 28.96 -0.03
C ASP A 94 -13.83 30.30 0.70
N ARG A 95 -13.83 31.41 -0.05
CA ARG A 95 -13.83 32.76 0.56
C ARG A 95 -15.12 33.10 1.28
N ALA A 96 -16.25 32.51 0.86
CA ALA A 96 -17.56 32.83 1.44
C ALA A 96 -17.81 32.06 2.73
N THR A 97 -17.37 30.80 2.80
CA THR A 97 -17.68 29.87 3.90
C THR A 97 -16.49 29.55 4.80
N GLY A 98 -15.26 29.84 4.35
CA GLY A 98 -14.02 29.46 5.03
C GLY A 98 -13.70 27.97 4.95
N LYS A 99 -14.55 27.14 4.32
CA LYS A 99 -14.33 25.69 4.20
C LYS A 99 -13.18 25.37 3.26
N ALA A 100 -12.41 24.33 3.56
CA ALA A 100 -11.33 23.86 2.70
C ALA A 100 -11.87 23.17 1.44
N ASN A 101 -11.21 23.42 0.31
CA ASN A 101 -11.41 22.71 -0.95
C ASN A 101 -10.22 21.78 -1.18
N PHE A 102 -10.52 20.58 -1.66
CA PHE A 102 -9.56 19.51 -1.85
C PHE A 102 -9.59 18.96 -3.28
N GLN A 103 -8.50 18.32 -3.67
CA GLN A 103 -8.41 17.46 -4.83
C GLN A 103 -8.00 16.06 -4.39
N VAL A 104 -8.76 15.03 -4.76
CA VAL A 104 -8.37 13.63 -4.56
C VAL A 104 -7.20 13.33 -5.50
N VAL A 105 -6.05 12.93 -4.94
CA VAL A 105 -4.83 12.60 -5.70
C VAL A 105 -4.57 11.09 -5.76
N ASP A 106 -5.04 10.32 -4.76
CA ASP A 106 -5.07 8.86 -4.82
C ASP A 106 -6.21 8.28 -3.99
N VAL A 107 -6.55 7.01 -4.25
CA VAL A 107 -7.62 6.30 -3.56
C VAL A 107 -7.14 4.92 -3.12
N LEU A 108 -7.23 4.67 -1.81
CA LEU A 108 -7.03 3.36 -1.22
C LEU A 108 -8.38 2.72 -0.88
N LYS A 109 -8.79 1.71 -1.65
CA LYS A 109 -9.95 0.89 -1.27
C LYS A 109 -9.61 0.03 -0.05
N LEU A 110 -10.40 0.12 1.00
CA LEU A 110 -10.21 -0.69 2.20
C LEU A 110 -10.83 -2.08 1.98
N PRO A 111 -10.16 -3.15 2.45
CA PRO A 111 -10.79 -4.47 2.50
C PRO A 111 -11.93 -4.45 3.52
N LEU A 112 -12.83 -5.43 3.44
CA LEU A 112 -13.82 -5.64 4.48
C LEU A 112 -13.11 -5.95 5.81
N ILE A 113 -13.39 -5.15 6.83
CA ILE A 113 -12.79 -5.29 8.16
C ILE A 113 -13.74 -6.14 9.02
N SER A 114 -13.24 -7.26 9.53
CA SER A 114 -14.03 -8.13 10.42
C SER A 114 -14.08 -7.57 11.84
N LYS A 115 -14.99 -8.10 12.69
CA LYS A 115 -15.07 -7.72 14.11
C LYS A 115 -13.78 -8.00 14.91
N ALA A 116 -12.93 -8.90 14.42
CA ALA A 116 -11.63 -9.21 15.04
C ALA A 116 -10.52 -8.24 14.60
N GLN A 117 -10.84 -7.29 13.73
CA GLN A 117 -9.91 -6.33 13.16
C GLN A 117 -10.36 -4.90 13.49
N VAL A 118 -9.41 -3.98 13.48
CA VAL A 118 -9.65 -2.57 13.70
C VAL A 118 -8.81 -1.75 12.72
N PHE A 119 -9.45 -0.72 12.17
CA PHE A 119 -8.77 0.31 11.40
C PHE A 119 -8.03 1.26 12.34
N SER A 120 -6.76 1.54 12.07
CA SER A 120 -5.93 2.45 12.86
C SER A 120 -5.18 3.40 11.93
N ALA A 121 -5.33 4.69 12.15
CA ALA A 121 -4.73 5.76 11.34
C ALA A 121 -4.53 7.01 12.21
N HIS A 122 -4.48 8.21 11.62
CA HIS A 122 -4.51 9.48 12.35
C HIS A 122 -3.40 9.63 13.42
N GLY A 123 -2.19 9.17 13.11
CA GLY A 123 -1.05 9.27 14.02
C GLY A 123 -1.08 8.34 15.23
N PHE A 124 -2.04 7.41 15.31
CA PHE A 124 -2.03 6.37 16.34
C PHE A 124 -1.03 5.24 16.05
N CYS A 125 -0.42 5.20 14.87
CA CYS A 125 0.53 4.16 14.50
C CYS A 125 1.98 4.67 14.53
N MET A 126 2.88 3.75 14.91
CA MET A 126 4.32 3.97 14.98
C MET A 126 5.05 2.96 14.12
N LYS A 127 6.18 3.38 13.53
CA LYS A 127 7.17 2.47 12.91
C LYS A 127 8.42 2.45 13.77
N ASN A 128 8.80 1.26 14.25
CA ASN A 128 10.00 1.05 15.07
C ASN A 128 10.07 2.05 16.24
N GLY A 129 8.94 2.28 16.92
CA GLY A 129 8.83 3.19 18.07
C GLY A 129 8.64 4.68 17.73
N ASN A 130 8.69 5.07 16.46
CA ASN A 130 8.49 6.48 16.06
C ASN A 130 7.08 6.68 15.51
N ARG A 131 6.35 7.65 16.05
CA ARG A 131 5.03 8.05 15.55
C ARG A 131 5.13 8.53 14.12
N ASP A 132 4.26 8.01 13.26
CA ASP A 132 4.26 8.34 11.84
C ASP A 132 2.81 8.66 11.41
N PRO A 133 2.47 9.95 11.22
CA PRO A 133 1.11 10.37 10.88
C PRO A 133 0.66 9.88 9.50
N ASP A 134 1.59 9.47 8.65
CA ASP A 134 1.31 8.96 7.31
C ASP A 134 0.95 7.46 7.34
N LEU A 135 1.08 6.77 8.49
CA LEU A 135 0.77 5.35 8.61
C LEU A 135 -0.71 5.07 8.79
N ILE A 136 -1.17 4.09 8.04
CA ILE A 136 -2.50 3.50 8.10
C ILE A 136 -2.34 2.00 8.26
N ALA A 137 -3.08 1.39 9.18
CA ALA A 137 -3.00 -0.03 9.45
C ALA A 137 -4.37 -0.66 9.71
N ILE A 138 -4.47 -1.94 9.39
CA ILE A 138 -5.52 -2.81 9.92
C ILE A 138 -4.85 -3.73 10.93
N ALA A 139 -5.23 -3.58 12.20
CA ALA A 139 -4.66 -4.34 13.31
C ALA A 139 -5.68 -5.33 13.86
N LYS A 140 -5.20 -6.27 14.69
CA LYS A 140 -6.07 -7.10 15.53
C LYS A 140 -6.75 -6.22 16.59
N ALA A 141 -8.05 -6.43 16.76
CA ALA A 141 -8.77 -5.86 17.90
C ALA A 141 -8.25 -6.52 19.20
N THR A 142 -7.84 -5.69 20.16
CA THR A 142 -7.33 -6.13 21.46
C THR A 142 -7.78 -5.16 22.55
N ASP A 143 -7.82 -5.66 23.78
CA ASP A 143 -8.10 -4.88 25.00
C ASP A 143 -6.79 -4.51 25.70
N THR A 144 -5.83 -4.00 24.92
CA THR A 144 -4.49 -3.59 25.36
C THR A 144 -4.16 -2.22 24.81
N GLN A 145 -3.30 -1.45 25.50
CA GLN A 145 -2.86 -0.12 25.07
C GLN A 145 -2.23 -0.10 23.67
N TYR A 146 -1.54 -1.18 23.31
CA TYR A 146 -0.89 -1.30 22.03
C TYR A 146 -1.37 -2.53 21.27
N ARG A 147 -1.52 -2.35 19.95
CA ARG A 147 -1.86 -3.38 18.96
C ARG A 147 -0.63 -3.65 18.11
N THR A 148 -0.05 -4.83 18.29
CA THR A 148 1.20 -5.24 17.63
C THR A 148 0.97 -6.26 16.51
N THR A 149 -0.19 -6.92 16.49
CA THR A 149 -0.57 -7.81 15.38
C THR A 149 -1.21 -6.97 14.27
N ILE A 150 -0.44 -6.71 13.22
CA ILE A 150 -0.85 -5.90 12.07
C ILE A 150 -1.07 -6.81 10.85
N TYR A 151 -2.29 -6.76 10.29
CA TYR A 151 -2.68 -7.55 9.13
C TYR A 151 -2.27 -6.89 7.81
N ARG A 152 -2.46 -5.57 7.72
CA ARG A 152 -2.11 -4.76 6.54
C ARG A 152 -1.65 -3.39 6.97
N ALA A 153 -0.77 -2.79 6.18
CA ALA A 153 -0.29 -1.45 6.42
C ALA A 153 -0.03 -0.71 5.11
N TRP A 154 -0.34 0.57 5.12
CA TRP A 154 -0.07 1.49 4.04
C TRP A 154 0.59 2.75 4.60
N LYS A 155 1.32 3.43 3.73
CA LYS A 155 1.85 4.77 4.01
C LYS A 155 1.30 5.75 2.98
N ALA A 156 0.81 6.89 3.45
CA ALA A 156 0.49 8.03 2.59
C ALA A 156 1.80 8.72 2.18
N ASN A 157 2.28 8.44 0.98
CA ASN A 157 3.46 9.09 0.44
C ASN A 157 3.10 10.46 -0.13
N ARG A 158 3.17 11.51 0.70
CA ARG A 158 2.84 12.89 0.33
C ARG A 158 3.67 13.44 -0.83
N ALA A 159 4.91 12.97 -1.01
CA ALA A 159 5.76 13.43 -2.10
C ALA A 159 5.35 12.84 -3.46
N LYS A 160 4.87 11.59 -3.46
CA LYS A 160 4.38 10.91 -4.67
C LYS A 160 2.87 11.04 -4.86
N GLU A 161 2.18 11.52 -3.83
CA GLU A 161 0.72 11.59 -3.75
C GLU A 161 0.07 10.24 -3.98
N THR A 162 0.57 9.21 -3.30
CA THR A 162 0.03 7.85 -3.39
C THR A 162 -0.08 7.20 -2.03
N PHE A 163 -0.97 6.21 -1.90
CA PHE A 163 -0.90 5.22 -0.85
C PHE A 163 -0.01 4.05 -1.30
N GLU A 164 1.03 3.77 -0.52
CA GLU A 164 1.95 2.67 -0.78
C GLU A 164 1.70 1.57 0.25
N GLU A 165 1.44 0.34 -0.19
CA GLU A 165 1.45 -0.82 0.72
C GLU A 165 2.86 -1.04 1.24
N ILE A 166 2.99 -1.24 2.54
CA ILE A 166 4.29 -1.40 3.20
C ILE A 166 4.31 -2.66 4.08
N SER A 167 5.51 -3.12 4.41
CA SER A 167 5.67 -4.21 5.38
C SER A 167 5.10 -3.84 6.75
N THR A 168 4.36 -4.77 7.34
CA THR A 168 3.79 -4.68 8.69
C THR A 168 4.84 -4.80 9.80
N LYS A 169 6.07 -5.23 9.49
CA LYS A 169 7.14 -5.44 10.47
C LYS A 169 7.45 -4.16 11.24
N GLY A 170 7.48 -4.24 12.57
CA GLY A 170 7.81 -3.12 13.44
C GLY A 170 6.74 -2.02 13.49
N ILE A 171 5.52 -2.29 13.02
CA ILE A 171 4.38 -1.40 13.21
C ILE A 171 3.66 -1.76 14.51
N THR A 172 3.41 -0.75 15.31
CA THR A 172 2.58 -0.83 16.52
C THR A 172 1.60 0.31 16.49
N CYS A 173 0.32 0.06 16.77
CA CYS A 173 -0.69 1.11 16.85
C CYS A 173 -1.25 1.22 18.27
N GLU A 174 -1.44 2.43 18.74
CA GLU A 174 -2.09 2.76 19.99
C GLU A 174 -3.57 2.40 19.96
N ASN A 175 -4.10 2.08 21.13
CA ASN A 175 -5.49 1.83 21.38
C ASN A 175 -6.05 2.94 22.27
N PRO A 176 -6.66 3.99 21.70
CA PRO A 176 -7.11 5.14 22.48
C PRO A 176 -8.22 4.80 23.50
N ALA A 177 -8.89 3.65 23.35
CA ALA A 177 -9.88 3.18 24.33
C ALA A 177 -9.26 2.48 25.55
N TRP A 178 -7.96 2.17 25.52
CA TRP A 178 -7.28 1.36 26.53
C TRP A 178 -5.92 1.98 26.89
N GLY A 179 -5.92 3.25 27.29
CA GLY A 179 -4.76 3.92 27.87
C GLY A 179 -4.66 5.38 27.45
N VAL A 180 -4.53 6.26 28.45
CA VAL A 180 -4.01 7.63 28.37
C VAL A 180 -2.88 7.72 29.37
#